data_AF-A0A4Y9T4F4-F1
#
_entry.id   AF-A0A4Y9T4F4-F1
#
_cell.length_a   1.000
_cell.length_b   1.000
_cell.length_c   1.000
_cell.angle_alpha   90.00
_cell.angle_beta   90.00
_cell.angle_gamma   90.00
#
_symmetry.space_group_name_H-M   'P 1'
#
loop_
_entity.id
_entity.type
_entity.pdbx_description
1 polymer ?
#
loop_
_entity_poly.entity_id
_entity_poly.type
_entity_poly.pdbx_seq_one_letter_code
_entity_poly.pdbx_strand_id
1 'polypeptide(L)'
;GNGALAAARIIKEKPDLVILDLMLPGEDGLSICRKVRDRYDGPILMLTARTDDTDQILGLDLGADDYVCKPVRPRLLLARIQALLRRSEIPEAAPEKQRRLQFGPLVVDNALREAWLNDNGIELTSAEFDLLWLLVA
;
A
#
# COMPACT_ATOMS: atom_id res chain seq x y z
N GLY A 1 5.23 19.55 8.30
CA GLY A 1 3.80 19.78 8.59
C GLY A 1 3.63 20.06 10.07
N ASN A 2 2.51 20.65 10.49
CA ASN A 2 2.20 20.83 11.92
C ASN A 2 1.41 19.60 12.40
N GLY A 3 1.91 18.92 13.44
CA GLY A 3 1.31 17.73 14.01
C GLY A 3 -0.08 17.96 14.62
N ALA A 4 -0.37 19.17 15.10
CA ALA A 4 -1.64 19.50 15.74
C ALA A 4 -2.87 19.32 14.85
N LEU A 5 -2.69 19.40 13.52
CA LEU A 5 -3.77 19.20 12.55
C LEU A 5 -3.72 17.82 11.88
N ALA A 6 -2.65 17.06 12.07
CA ALA A 6 -2.41 15.80 11.36
C ALA A 6 -3.48 14.76 11.68
N ALA A 7 -3.77 14.54 12.96
CA ALA A 7 -4.76 13.54 13.39
C ALA A 7 -6.15 13.83 12.81
N ALA A 8 -6.60 15.10 12.86
CA ALA A 8 -7.88 15.51 12.33
C ALA A 8 -7.98 15.30 10.81
N ARG A 9 -6.89 15.57 10.06
CA ARG A 9 -6.83 15.32 8.62
C ARG A 9 -6.88 13.83 8.29
N ILE A 10 -6.09 13.01 8.97
CA ILE A 10 -6.06 11.56 8.74
C ILE A 10 -7.46 10.96 8.93
N ILE A 11 -8.13 11.31 10.02
CA ILE A 11 -9.48 10.81 10.33
C ILE A 11 -10.52 11.27 9.29
N LYS A 12 -10.40 12.52 8.81
CA LYS A 12 -11.34 13.10 7.85
C LYS A 12 -11.13 12.58 6.43
N GLU A 13 -9.88 12.54 5.99
CA GLU A 13 -9.52 12.26 4.60
C GLU A 13 -9.36 10.76 4.35
N LYS A 14 -9.08 9.96 5.38
CA LYS A 14 -8.86 8.50 5.30
C LYS A 14 -7.94 8.12 4.12
N PRO A 15 -6.69 8.61 4.11
CA PRO A 15 -5.76 8.34 3.02
C PRO A 15 -5.45 6.84 2.89
N ASP A 16 -5.04 6.40 1.70
CA ASP A 16 -4.68 4.98 1.47
C ASP A 16 -3.41 4.57 2.24
N LEU A 17 -2.57 5.53 2.62
CA LEU A 17 -1.40 5.35 3.48
C LEU A 17 -0.99 6.67 4.13
N VAL A 18 -0.54 6.59 5.38
CA VAL A 18 0.07 7.72 6.10
C VAL A 18 1.57 7.51 6.22
N ILE A 19 2.37 8.49 5.80
CA ILE A 19 3.79 8.58 6.17
C ILE A 19 3.91 9.62 7.29
N LEU A 20 4.36 9.18 8.47
CA LEU A 20 4.37 9.99 9.68
C LEU A 20 5.79 10.20 10.21
N ASP A 21 6.17 11.46 10.41
CA ASP A 21 7.41 11.78 11.14
C ASP A 21 7.11 11.82 12.64
N LEU A 22 8.04 11.32 13.48
CA LEU A 22 7.91 11.44 14.93
C LEU A 22 8.20 12.85 15.42
N MET A 23 9.12 13.56 14.78
CA MET A 23 9.57 14.89 15.21
C MET A 23 8.76 16.01 14.55
N LEU A 24 7.43 15.86 14.54
CA LEU A 24 6.55 16.91 14.06
C LEU A 24 6.46 18.06 15.10
N PRO A 25 6.48 19.32 14.66
CA PRO A 25 6.18 20.44 15.54
C PRO A 25 4.71 20.41 15.98
N GLY A 26 4.44 20.76 17.24
CA GLY A 26 3.10 20.81 17.83
C GLY A 26 2.72 19.52 18.55
N GLU A 27 2.55 18.44 17.80
CA GLU A 27 2.26 17.12 18.36
C GLU A 27 3.15 16.06 17.71
N ASP A 28 3.72 15.17 18.51
CA ASP A 28 4.64 14.14 18.04
C ASP A 28 3.92 12.98 17.32
N GLY A 29 4.67 12.28 16.47
CA GLY A 29 4.10 11.20 15.64
C GLY A 29 3.59 9.99 16.43
N LEU A 30 4.11 9.69 17.62
CA LEU A 30 3.60 8.57 18.44
C LEU A 30 2.22 8.92 19.01
N SER A 31 2.08 10.15 19.53
CA SER A 31 0.80 10.68 20.01
C SER A 31 -0.25 10.72 18.89
N ILE A 32 0.14 11.18 17.70
CA ILE A 32 -0.74 11.19 16.52
C ILE A 32 -1.15 9.77 16.14
N CYS A 33 -0.19 8.83 16.03
CA CYS A 33 -0.45 7.43 15.68
C CYS A 33 -1.49 6.81 16.62
N ARG A 34 -1.29 6.98 17.94
CA ARG A 34 -2.21 6.50 18.96
C ARG A 34 -3.60 7.10 18.84
N LYS A 35 -3.71 8.41 18.57
CA LYS A 35 -5.00 9.11 18.45
C LYS A 35 -5.81 8.68 17.24
N VAL A 36 -5.15 8.38 16.11
CA VAL A 36 -5.85 8.05 14.86
C VAL A 36 -6.21 6.57 14.78
N ARG A 37 -5.50 5.69 15.48
CA ARG A 37 -5.61 4.23 15.27
C ARG A 37 -7.02 3.68 15.48
N ASP A 38 -7.78 4.20 16.44
CA ASP A 38 -9.16 3.78 16.71
C ASP A 38 -10.16 4.22 15.61
N ARG A 39 -9.75 5.07 14.67
CA ARG A 39 -10.63 5.69 13.66
C ARG A 39 -10.09 5.59 12.24
N TYR A 40 -8.90 5.03 12.07
CA TYR A 40 -8.18 4.91 10.81
C TYR A 40 -7.48 3.55 10.80
N ASP A 41 -8.00 2.67 9.95
CA ASP A 41 -7.52 1.29 9.78
C ASP A 41 -6.48 1.15 8.67
N GLY A 42 -6.17 2.24 7.96
CA GLY A 42 -5.18 2.22 6.90
C GLY A 42 -3.74 2.13 7.43
N PRO A 43 -2.78 1.85 6.54
CA PRO A 43 -1.40 1.67 6.94
C PRO A 43 -0.75 2.99 7.37
N ILE A 44 0.07 2.93 8.41
CA ILE A 44 0.93 4.03 8.88
C ILE A 44 2.38 3.58 8.86
N LEU A 45 3.17 4.24 8.03
CA LEU A 45 4.62 4.11 7.96
C LEU A 45 5.27 5.26 8.73
N MET A 46 6.02 4.94 9.78
CA MET A 46 6.85 5.93 10.46
C MET A 46 8.13 6.17 9.66
N LEU A 47 8.43 7.44 9.36
CA LEU A 47 9.64 7.87 8.66
C LEU A 47 10.33 9.00 9.44
N THR A 48 11.33 8.66 10.25
CA THR A 48 11.87 9.54 11.29
C THR A 48 13.39 9.47 11.39
N ALA A 49 14.03 10.48 11.99
CA ALA A 49 15.46 10.43 12.31
C ALA A 49 15.76 9.75 13.66
N ARG A 50 14.73 9.34 14.40
CA ARG A 50 14.88 8.56 15.64
C ARG A 50 15.26 7.12 15.31
N THR A 51 16.43 6.70 15.76
CA THR A 51 17.00 5.38 15.49
C THR A 51 17.07 4.50 16.74
N ASP A 52 16.47 4.94 17.85
CA ASP A 52 16.47 4.15 19.09
C ASP A 52 15.51 2.96 18.94
N ASP A 53 15.97 1.76 19.30
CA ASP A 53 15.16 0.54 19.23
C ASP A 53 13.88 0.67 20.07
N THR A 54 13.93 1.42 21.17
CA THR A 54 12.76 1.70 22.03
C THR A 54 11.70 2.49 21.29
N ASP A 55 12.09 3.52 20.54
CA ASP A 55 11.16 4.35 19.76
C ASP A 55 10.53 3.52 18.62
N GLN A 56 11.30 2.61 18.02
CA GLN A 56 10.82 1.71 16.99
C GLN A 56 9.82 0.70 17.53
N ILE A 57 10.13 0.03 18.64
CA ILE A 57 9.23 -0.92 19.30
C ILE A 57 7.94 -0.21 19.71
N LEU A 58 8.05 0.94 20.37
CA LEU A 58 6.89 1.71 20.82
C LEU A 58 6.03 2.19 19.64
N GLY A 59 6.65 2.59 18.53
CA GLY A 59 5.92 2.99 17.32
C GLY A 59 5.06 1.87 16.75
N LEU A 60 5.61 0.65 16.68
CA LEU A 60 4.91 -0.54 16.21
C LEU A 60 3.81 -0.97 17.19
N ASP A 61 4.08 -0.96 18.50
CA ASP A 61 3.08 -1.30 19.54
C ASP A 61 1.89 -0.34 19.56
N LEU A 62 2.12 0.94 19.24
CA LEU A 62 1.06 1.95 19.10
C LEU A 62 0.32 1.88 17.76
N GLY A 63 0.65 0.89 16.93
CA GLY A 63 -0.09 0.51 15.73
C GLY A 63 0.59 0.87 14.42
N ALA A 64 1.81 1.42 14.39
CA ALA A 64 2.51 1.61 13.12
C ALA A 64 2.76 0.27 12.42
N ASP A 65 2.61 0.24 11.10
CA ASP A 65 2.75 -0.97 10.30
C ASP A 65 4.19 -1.21 9.87
N ASP A 66 4.99 -0.14 9.80
CA ASP A 66 6.42 -0.18 9.49
C ASP A 66 7.11 1.07 10.05
N TYR A 67 8.42 0.95 10.27
CA TYR A 67 9.25 2.01 10.83
C TYR A 67 10.56 2.11 10.06
N VAL A 68 10.84 3.31 9.55
CA VAL A 68 12.00 3.56 8.69
C VAL A 68 12.78 4.76 9.21
N CYS A 69 14.04 4.52 9.52
CA CYS A 69 14.99 5.56 9.89
C CYS A 69 15.47 6.36 8.67
N LYS A 70 15.58 7.68 8.83
CA LYS A 70 16.26 8.58 7.89
C LYS A 70 17.79 8.47 8.10
N PRO A 71 18.61 8.55 7.02
CA PRO A 71 18.22 8.73 5.63
C PRO A 71 17.77 7.41 4.97
N VAL A 72 16.73 7.49 4.13
CA VAL A 72 16.18 6.32 3.43
C VAL A 72 16.56 6.35 1.95
N ARG A 73 16.81 5.16 1.37
CA ARG A 73 16.98 4.99 -0.07
C ARG A 73 15.60 5.08 -0.76
N PRO A 74 15.38 5.97 -1.74
CA PRO A 74 14.06 6.18 -2.35
C PRO A 74 13.40 4.89 -2.88
N ARG A 75 14.17 4.02 -3.56
CA ARG A 75 13.66 2.74 -4.07
C ARG A 75 13.21 1.79 -2.95
N LEU A 76 13.90 1.80 -1.81
CA LEU A 76 13.53 0.98 -0.66
C LEU A 76 12.26 1.52 0.01
N LEU A 77 12.16 2.85 0.15
CA LEU A 77 10.95 3.48 0.68
C LEU A 77 9.73 3.14 -0.19
N LEU A 78 9.88 3.28 -1.51
CA LEU A 78 8.82 2.96 -2.47
C LEU A 78 8.39 1.50 -2.37
N ALA A 79 9.35 0.56 -2.28
CA ALA A 79 9.03 -0.87 -2.14
C ALA A 79 8.25 -1.17 -0.84
N ARG A 80 8.59 -0.49 0.27
CA ARG A 80 7.86 -0.60 1.54
C ARG A 80 6.45 -0.04 1.45
N ILE A 81 6.28 1.15 0.86
CA ILE A 81 4.97 1.77 0.62
C ILE A 81 4.09 0.82 -0.22
N GLN A 82 4.62 0.29 -1.31
CA GLN A 82 3.88 -0.66 -2.16
C GLN A 82 3.51 -1.94 -1.41
N ALA A 83 4.37 -2.43 -0.51
CA ALA A 83 4.06 -3.61 0.30
C ALA A 83 2.94 -3.36 1.32
N LEU A 84 2.89 -2.17 1.91
CA LEU A 84 1.83 -1.76 2.85
C LEU A 84 0.49 -1.58 2.14
N LEU A 85 0.48 -0.92 0.98
CA LEU A 85 -0.74 -0.73 0.18
C LEU A 85 -1.32 -2.07 -0.29
N ARG A 86 -0.47 -2.98 -0.81
CA ARG A 86 -0.92 -4.33 -1.21
C ARG A 86 -1.58 -5.10 -0.08
N ARG A 87 -1.15 -4.92 1.18
CA ARG A 87 -1.72 -5.60 2.35
C ARG A 87 -3.11 -5.05 2.72
N SER A 88 -3.30 -3.75 2.50
CA SER A 88 -4.56 -3.06 2.77
C SER A 88 -5.61 -3.36 1.69
N GLU A 89 -5.15 -3.69 0.47
CA GLU A 89 -5.95 -4.21 -0.64
C GLU A 89 -6.20 -5.73 -0.58
N ILE A 90 -5.86 -6.42 0.51
CA ILE A 90 -6.30 -7.81 0.73
C ILE A 90 -7.61 -7.75 1.52
N PRO A 91 -8.79 -7.66 0.87
CA PRO A 91 -10.01 -8.03 1.54
C PRO A 91 -9.90 -9.51 1.93
N GLU A 92 -10.45 -9.86 3.09
CA GLU A 92 -10.89 -11.22 3.41
C GLU A 92 -11.40 -11.89 2.13
N ALA A 93 -10.65 -12.88 1.64
CA ALA A 93 -10.91 -13.56 0.37
C ALA A 93 -11.25 -12.60 -0.78
N ALA A 94 -10.25 -11.87 -1.31
CA ALA A 94 -10.32 -11.46 -2.71
C ALA A 94 -10.65 -12.71 -3.54
N PRO A 95 -11.83 -12.79 -4.18
CA PRO A 95 -12.18 -13.98 -4.92
C PRO A 95 -11.15 -14.11 -6.05
N GLU A 96 -10.81 -15.34 -6.42
CA GLU A 96 -9.98 -15.68 -7.60
C GLU A 96 -10.51 -15.09 -8.94
N LYS A 97 -11.57 -14.26 -8.90
CA LYS A 97 -12.38 -13.72 -9.99
C LYS A 97 -11.68 -12.73 -10.94
N GLN A 98 -10.45 -12.29 -10.67
CA GLN A 98 -9.75 -11.37 -11.58
C GLN A 98 -8.36 -11.87 -12.02
N ARG A 99 -8.04 -13.15 -11.84
CA ARG A 99 -6.81 -13.71 -12.43
C ARG A 99 -7.00 -14.18 -13.86
N ARG A 100 -8.20 -14.65 -14.17
CA ARG A 100 -8.58 -15.13 -15.49
C ARG A 100 -9.91 -14.52 -15.89
N LEU A 101 -9.93 -13.83 -17.02
CA LEU A 101 -11.11 -13.17 -17.57
C LEU A 101 -11.54 -13.85 -18.86
N GLN A 102 -12.85 -14.01 -19.05
CA GLN A 102 -13.43 -14.62 -20.25
C GLN A 102 -14.46 -13.70 -20.88
N PHE A 103 -14.25 -13.34 -22.14
CA PHE A 103 -15.12 -12.52 -22.97
C PHE A 103 -15.50 -13.31 -24.22
N GLY A 104 -16.58 -14.09 -24.13
CA GLY A 104 -16.96 -15.02 -25.18
C GLY A 104 -15.81 -16.00 -25.47
N PRO A 105 -15.26 -16.04 -26.70
CA PRO A 105 -14.17 -16.93 -27.06
C PRO A 105 -12.78 -16.46 -26.59
N LEU A 106 -12.66 -15.21 -26.11
CA LEU A 106 -11.41 -14.66 -25.61
C LEU A 106 -11.24 -15.01 -24.13
N VAL A 107 -10.07 -15.55 -23.79
CA VAL A 107 -9.66 -15.84 -22.41
C VAL A 107 -8.33 -15.16 -22.16
N VAL A 108 -8.19 -14.44 -21.05
CA VAL A 108 -6.95 -13.74 -20.66
C VAL A 108 -6.60 -14.14 -19.24
N ASP A 109 -5.38 -14.64 -19.02
CA ASP A 109 -4.88 -15.03 -17.71
C ASP A 109 -3.67 -14.17 -17.32
N ASN A 110 -3.83 -13.36 -16.27
CA ASN A 110 -2.80 -12.44 -15.80
C ASN A 110 -1.70 -13.12 -14.99
N ALA A 111 -1.96 -14.31 -14.42
CA ALA A 111 -0.92 -15.06 -13.72
C ALA A 111 0.05 -15.70 -14.70
N LEU A 112 -0.47 -16.24 -15.80
CA LEU A 112 0.33 -16.85 -16.88
C LEU A 112 0.84 -15.80 -17.88
N ARG A 113 0.24 -14.62 -17.92
CA ARG A 113 0.43 -13.58 -18.95
C ARG A 113 0.16 -14.11 -20.36
N GLU A 114 -0.90 -14.90 -20.47
CA GLU A 114 -1.30 -15.59 -21.69
C GLU A 114 -2.74 -15.20 -22.07
N ALA A 115 -3.02 -15.25 -23.37
CA ALA A 115 -4.35 -15.06 -23.91
C ALA A 115 -4.66 -16.13 -24.95
N TRP A 116 -5.93 -16.52 -25.03
CA TRP A 116 -6.44 -17.48 -26.00
C TRP A 116 -7.68 -16.94 -26.68
N LEU A 117 -7.83 -17.22 -27.98
CA LEU A 117 -9.05 -16.96 -28.73
C LEU A 117 -9.51 -18.25 -29.39
N ASN A 118 -10.72 -18.72 -29.04
CA ASN A 118 -11.21 -20.04 -29.45
C ASN A 118 -10.21 -21.16 -29.12
N ASP A 119 -9.68 -21.14 -27.89
CA ASP A 119 -8.67 -22.08 -27.37
C ASP A 119 -7.30 -22.08 -28.07
N ASN A 120 -7.07 -21.20 -29.05
CA ASN A 120 -5.77 -21.00 -29.68
C ASN A 120 -4.98 -19.91 -28.94
N GLY A 121 -3.75 -20.22 -28.52
CA GLY A 121 -2.87 -19.25 -27.87
C GLY A 121 -2.54 -18.08 -28.79
N ILE A 122 -2.61 -16.87 -28.25
CA ILE A 122 -2.19 -15.64 -28.93
C ILE A 122 -0.80 -15.29 -28.42
N GLU A 123 0.19 -15.27 -29.32
CA GLU A 123 1.50 -14.71 -28.99
C GLU A 123 1.38 -13.19 -28.84
N LEU A 124 1.67 -12.71 -27.63
CA LEU A 124 1.67 -11.29 -27.30
C LEU A 124 3.04 -10.92 -26.75
N THR A 125 3.55 -9.77 -27.16
CA THR A 125 4.64 -9.12 -26.43
C THR A 125 4.15 -8.66 -25.05
N SER A 126 5.06 -8.41 -24.12
CA SER A 126 4.69 -7.90 -22.79
C SER A 126 3.85 -6.63 -22.84
N ALA A 127 4.16 -5.71 -23.77
CA ALA A 127 3.44 -4.45 -23.92
C ALA A 127 2.03 -4.64 -24.49
N GLU A 128 1.86 -5.56 -25.44
CA GLU A 128 0.54 -5.91 -25.99
C GLU A 128 -0.33 -6.62 -24.96
N PHE A 129 0.26 -7.50 -24.14
CA PHE A 129 -0.44 -8.11 -23.01
C PHE A 129 -0.89 -7.06 -22.00
N ASP A 130 -0.01 -6.13 -21.61
CA ASP A 130 -0.35 -5.09 -20.64
C ASP A 130 -1.47 -4.17 -21.16
N LEU A 131 -1.45 -3.82 -22.45
CA LEU A 131 -2.53 -3.07 -23.09
C LEU A 131 -3.83 -3.86 -23.12
N LEU A 132 -3.78 -5.14 -23.50
CA LEU A 132 -4.95 -6.01 -23.50
C LEU A 132 -5.55 -6.11 -22.10
N TRP A 133 -4.72 -6.37 -21.08
CA TRP A 133 -5.14 -6.47 -19.68
C TRP A 133 -5.82 -5.19 -19.19
N LEU A 134 -5.26 -4.02 -19.54
CA LEU A 134 -5.86 -2.72 -19.22
C LEU A 134 -7.27 -2.52 -19.81
N LEU A 135 -7.55 -3.13 -20.97
CA LEU A 135 -8.85 -3.02 -21.63
C LEU A 135 -9.90 -3.99 -21.08
N VAL A 136 -9.44 -5.10 -20.49
CA VAL A 136 -10.34 -6.19 -20.08
C VAL A 136 -10.55 -6.30 -18.57
N ALA A 137 -9.64 -5.78 -17.75
CA ALA A 137 -9.72 -5.76 -16.28
C ALA A 137 -10.48 -4.54 -15.74
#